data_AF-A0A959AR14-F1
#
_entry.id   AF-A0A959AR14-F1
#
_cell.length_a   1.000
_cell.length_b   1.000
_cell.length_c   1.000
_cell.angle_alpha   90.00
_cell.angle_beta   90.00
_cell.angle_gamma   90.00
#
_symmetry.space_group_name_H-M   'P 1'
#
loop_
_entity.id
_entity.type
_entity.pdbx_description
1 polymer ?
#
loop_
_entity_poly.entity_id
_entity_poly.type
_entity_poly.pdbx_seq_one_letter_code
_entity_poly.pdbx_strand_id
1 'polypeptide(L)' 'WEPDEIFFDLSKPVGVFSRAADLTRSRDRLGWEPNISFEDGLRRTIDWYYSTRNREEVARKLNILLTER' A
#
# COMPACT_ATOMS: atom_id res chain seq x y z
N TRP A 1 -4.49 1.67 -17.33
CA TRP A 1 -4.36 3.11 -17.04
C TRP A 1 -2.95 3.32 -16.52
N GLU A 2 -2.25 4.30 -17.06
CA GLU A 2 -0.92 4.72 -16.58
C GLU A 2 -0.99 6.21 -16.24
N PRO A 3 -0.27 6.68 -15.21
CA PRO A 3 -0.24 8.11 -14.88
C PRO A 3 0.53 8.90 -15.94
N ASP A 4 0.00 10.08 -16.29
CA ASP A 4 0.65 10.99 -17.24
C ASP A 4 1.97 11.57 -16.69
N GLU A 5 2.09 11.68 -15.36
CA GLU A 5 3.29 12.17 -14.68
C GLU A 5 3.48 11.50 -13.31
N ILE A 6 4.74 11.25 -12.93
CA ILE A 6 5.14 10.79 -11.60
C ILE A 6 6.08 11.83 -10.99
N PHE A 7 5.60 12.54 -9.96
CA PHE A 7 6.40 13.52 -9.22
C PHE A 7 7.01 12.90 -7.96
N PHE A 8 8.35 12.94 -7.85
CA PHE A 8 9.09 12.46 -6.68
C PHE A 8 9.47 13.62 -5.76
N ASP A 9 8.78 13.76 -4.63
CA ASP A 9 9.09 14.78 -3.62
C ASP A 9 10.30 14.36 -2.76
N LEU A 10 11.49 14.81 -3.15
CA LEU A 10 12.75 14.54 -2.43
C LEU A 10 12.89 15.30 -1.10
N SER A 11 11.96 16.19 -0.75
CA SER A 11 11.97 16.86 0.56
C SER A 11 11.53 15.93 1.71
N LYS A 12 10.88 14.81 1.41
CA LYS A 12 10.38 13.84 2.39
C LYS A 12 11.49 12.89 2.87
N PRO A 13 11.44 12.41 4.12
CA PRO A 13 12.43 11.47 4.63
C PRO A 13 12.39 10.15 3.85
N VAL A 14 13.57 9.64 3.52
CA VAL A 14 13.72 8.35 2.85
C VAL A 14 13.74 7.23 3.89
N GLY A 15 12.91 6.21 3.68
CA GLY A 15 12.88 5.02 4.52
C GLY A 15 14.05 4.06 4.26
N VAL A 16 13.98 2.87 4.86
CA VAL A 16 14.93 1.79 4.52
C VAL A 16 14.74 1.35 3.08
N PHE A 17 15.84 1.06 2.38
CA PHE A 17 15.82 0.71 0.96
C PHE A 17 15.00 -0.55 0.65
N SER A 18 15.11 -1.59 1.50
CA SER A 18 14.35 -2.82 1.33
C SER A 18 14.11 -3.55 2.64
N ARG A 19 13.03 -4.35 2.68
CA ARG A 19 12.76 -5.36 3.70
C ARG A 19 12.24 -6.61 3.00
N ALA A 20 12.84 -7.75 3.29
CA ALA A 20 12.38 -9.05 2.81
C ALA A 20 12.29 -10.00 4.01
N ALA A 21 11.17 -10.69 4.13
CA ALA A 21 10.95 -11.67 5.19
C ALA A 21 11.27 -13.08 4.68
N ASP A 22 12.10 -13.83 5.41
CA ASP A 22 12.23 -15.27 5.21
C ASP A 22 11.03 -15.99 5.81
N LEU A 23 10.27 -16.68 4.97
CA LEU A 23 9.04 -17.37 5.34
C LEU A 23 9.25 -18.85 5.73
N THR A 24 10.49 -19.33 5.78
CA THR A 24 10.79 -20.74 6.09
C THR A 24 10.15 -21.20 7.39
N ARG A 25 10.28 -20.44 8.47
CA ARG A 25 9.66 -20.81 9.76
C ARG A 25 8.13 -20.85 9.72
N SER A 26 7.49 -19.95 8.97
CA SER A 26 6.03 -19.93 8.84
C SER A 26 5.53 -21.14 8.07
N ARG A 27 6.22 -21.52 6.99
CA ARG A 27 5.92 -22.74 6.23
C ARG A 27 6.09 -23.99 7.08
N ASP A 28 7.22 -24.12 7.78
CA ASP A 28 7.53 -25.32 8.56
C ASP A 28 6.61 -25.53 9.76
N ARG A 29 6.21 -24.44 10.44
CA ARG A 29 5.47 -24.53 11.71
C ARG A 29 3.97 -24.41 11.55
N LEU A 30 3.52 -23.64 10.56
CA LEU A 30 2.11 -23.31 10.37
C LEU A 30 1.55 -23.88 9.06
N GLY A 31 2.40 -24.41 8.17
CA GLY A 31 1.98 -24.77 6.82
C GLY A 31 1.48 -23.56 6.03
N TRP A 32 1.93 -22.35 6.40
CA TRP A 32 1.38 -21.10 5.89
C TRP A 32 2.37 -20.38 4.96
N GLU A 33 1.82 -19.86 3.87
CA GLU A 33 2.47 -18.93 2.94
C GLU A 33 1.43 -17.99 2.30
N PRO A 34 1.83 -16.83 1.76
CA PRO A 34 0.91 -15.94 1.07
C PRO A 34 0.35 -16.60 -0.20
N ASN A 35 -0.98 -16.66 -0.29
CA ASN A 35 -1.69 -17.22 -1.46
C ASN A 35 -2.15 -16.15 -2.46
N ILE A 36 -1.99 -14.87 -2.13
CA ILE A 36 -2.43 -13.75 -2.95
C ILE A 36 -1.20 -13.05 -3.52
N SER A 37 -1.18 -12.87 -4.84
CA SER A 37 -0.14 -12.11 -5.52
C SER A 37 -0.16 -10.64 -5.09
N PHE A 38 0.97 -9.94 -5.22
CA PHE A 38 1.01 -8.50 -4.93
C PHE A 38 0.00 -7.72 -5.79
N GLU A 39 -0.09 -8.06 -7.08
CA GLU A 39 -1.01 -7.42 -8.02
C GLU A 39 -2.47 -7.59 -7.61
N ASP A 40 -2.88 -8.82 -7.28
CA ASP A 40 -4.26 -9.09 -6.84
C ASP A 40 -4.57 -8.43 -5.50
N GLY A 41 -3.62 -8.46 -4.57
CA GLY A 41 -3.76 -7.79 -3.28
C GLY A 41 -3.93 -6.28 -3.45
N LEU A 42 -3.10 -5.66 -4.30
CA LEU A 42 -3.16 -4.23 -4.60
C LEU A 42 -4.49 -3.86 -5.24
N ARG A 43 -4.92 -4.59 -6.28
CA ARG A 43 -6.20 -4.38 -6.95
C ARG A 43 -7.37 -4.45 -5.97
N ARG A 44 -7.46 -5.51 -5.17
CA ARG A 44 -8.54 -5.69 -4.17
C ARG A 44 -8.55 -4.57 -3.14
N THR A 45 -7.37 -4.08 -2.75
CA THR A 45 -7.24 -2.96 -1.80
C THR A 45 -7.75 -1.66 -2.40
N ILE A 46 -7.41 -1.38 -3.66
CA ILE A 46 -7.91 -0.22 -4.41
C ILE A 46 -9.43 -0.29 -4.54
N ASP A 47 -9.97 -1.43 -4.98
CA ASP A 47 -11.41 -1.63 -5.15
C ASP A 47 -12.18 -1.42 -3.83
N TRP A 48 -11.66 -1.95 -2.73
CA TRP A 48 -12.22 -1.72 -1.40
C TRP A 48 -12.17 -0.24 -1.01
N TYR A 49 -11.06 0.45 -1.26
CA TYR A 49 -10.93 1.86 -0.91
C TYR A 49 -11.95 2.72 -1.66
N TYR A 50 -12.10 2.52 -2.96
CA TYR A 50 -13.08 3.27 -3.77
C TYR A 50 -14.54 2.93 -3.42
N SER A 51 -14.83 1.70 -3.01
CA SER A 51 -16.20 1.31 -2.62
C SER A 51 -16.60 1.78 -1.22
N THR A 52 -15.64 2.12 -0.36
CA THR A 52 -15.90 2.49 1.05
C THR A 52 -15.63 3.94 1.38
N ARG A 53 -14.92 4.69 0.53
CA ARG A 53 -14.54 6.08 0.79
C ARG A 53 -15.26 7.05 -0.14
N ASN A 54 -15.75 8.15 0.43
CA ASN A 54 -16.26 9.26 -0.36
C ASN A 54 -15.08 10.11 -0.86
N ARG A 55 -14.98 10.26 -2.18
CA ARG A 55 -13.89 10.97 -2.86
C ARG A 55 -13.77 12.44 -2.43
N GLU A 56 -14.89 13.13 -2.26
CA GLU A 56 -14.94 14.55 -1.91
C GLU A 56 -14.52 14.78 -0.46
N GLU A 57 -14.89 13.87 0.44
CA GLU A 57 -14.43 13.91 1.83
C GLU A 57 -12.92 13.67 1.92
N VAL A 58 -12.40 12.68 1.21
CA VAL A 58 -10.95 12.38 1.17
C VAL A 58 -10.19 13.59 0.63
N ALA A 59 -10.65 14.20 -0.46
CA ALA A 59 -10.01 15.37 -1.06
C ALA A 59 -9.92 16.55 -0.07
N ARG A 60 -10.98 16.80 0.70
CA ARG A 60 -10.99 17.88 1.71
C ARG A 60 -10.01 17.65 2.86
N LYS A 61 -9.74 16.40 3.21
CA LYS A 61 -8.90 16.01 4.37
C LYS A 61 -7.51 15.50 3.97
N LEU A 62 -7.13 15.58 2.70
CA LEU A 62 -5.95 14.90 2.17
C LEU A 62 -4.64 15.29 2.90
N ASN A 63 -4.46 16.58 3.17
CA ASN A 63 -3.25 17.07 3.86
C ASN A 63 -3.11 16.53 5.28
N ILE A 64 -4.23 16.26 5.95
CA ILE A 64 -4.29 15.71 7.31
C ILE A 64 -4.02 14.21 7.26
N LEU A 65 -4.73 13.48 6.39
CA LEU A 65 -4.63 12.03 6.25
C LEU A 65 -3.24 11.51 5.86
N LEU A 66 -2.42 12.32 5.19
CA LEU A 66 -1.09 11.94 4.73
C LEU A 66 0.03 12.20 5.74
N THR A 67 -0.22 13.04 6.76
CA THR A 67 0.85 13.57 7.62
C THR A 67 0.62 13.37 9.11
N GLU A 68 -0.63 13.16 9.54
CA GLU A 68 -0.91 12.82 10.93
C GLU A 68 -0.62 11.34 11.21
N ARG A 69 0.01 11.07 12.36
CA ARG A 69 0.28 9.73 12.88
C ARG A 69 -0.84 9.28 13.79
#